data_AF-A0A4Y3PFG5-F1
#
_entry.id   AF-A0A4Y3PFG5-F1
#
_cell.length_a   1.000
_cell.length_b   1.000
_cell.length_c   1.000
_cell.angle_alpha   90.00
_cell.angle_beta   90.00
_cell.angle_gamma   90.00
#
_symmetry.space_group_name_H-M   'P 1'
#
loop_
_entity.id
_entity.type
_entity.pdbx_description
1 polymer ?
#
loop_
_entity_poly.entity_id
_entity_poly.type
_entity_poly.pdbx_seq_one_letter_code
_entity_poly.pdbx_strand_id
1 'polypeptide(L)'
;MAKKSTYMRGWQKVLLTFALTVGTILSGISPVTEMAKAETTANQTKKLSKLTIKDKTVRLKKDGIQQLSVIAQYADKTTEDVTHKAEWSTSNSSIVAVEAGLLRATGSGTAKVKASYGGKFVTVTTEVEVITKLVADQKKLVLKSGAAKQIAATATYSDKSTANITTGAEWTSADPQIATVANGLVTAISSGKTKIKVVYGGKNVVIPVEVDIVSTLEADQKKLYTRPGFSQAVKLTAVMSNKEKTDVTSKAKWASDNVKVATVENGVVTVTGSGKAKITATYGGKTIAIPVEAAVISRLELSAKQLQLKVNESKDVQVAAIYSDKTKANVTAEAEWMSADKRVVTVAGGKLTALAAGRTTIVATYGGKMLTVQVTVK
;
A
#
# COMPACT_ATOMS: atom_id res chain seq x y z
N MET A 1 -71.91 6.85 2.35
CA MET A 1 -71.84 8.28 1.95
C MET A 1 -71.32 8.35 0.52
N ALA A 2 -71.77 9.32 -0.28
CA ALA A 2 -71.59 9.31 -1.74
C ALA A 2 -70.81 10.53 -2.25
N LYS A 3 -70.00 10.32 -3.29
CA LYS A 3 -70.10 11.08 -4.55
C LYS A 3 -69.31 10.37 -5.67
N LYS A 4 -70.02 9.86 -6.68
CA LYS A 4 -69.48 9.63 -8.03
C LYS A 4 -69.61 10.93 -8.82
N SER A 5 -68.72 11.16 -9.77
CA SER A 5 -68.95 12.08 -10.89
C SER A 5 -68.60 11.36 -12.18
N THR A 6 -69.47 11.48 -13.18
CA THR A 6 -69.41 10.81 -14.48
C THR A 6 -69.64 11.88 -15.53
N TYR A 7 -68.85 11.93 -16.60
CA TYR A 7 -69.14 12.78 -17.76
C TYR A 7 -69.42 11.94 -19.00
N MET A 8 -70.49 12.29 -19.71
CA MET A 8 -70.97 11.60 -20.92
C MET A 8 -70.61 12.35 -22.21
N ARG A 9 -70.81 11.65 -23.33
CA ARG A 9 -70.50 12.02 -24.71
C ARG A 9 -71.33 13.21 -25.23
N GLY A 10 -70.84 13.84 -26.30
CA GLY A 10 -71.64 14.61 -27.26
C GLY A 10 -71.13 14.41 -28.70
N TRP A 11 -71.98 13.89 -29.58
CA TRP A 11 -71.81 13.87 -31.04
C TRP A 11 -72.75 14.89 -31.65
N GLN A 12 -72.37 15.57 -32.74
CA GLN A 12 -73.36 16.11 -33.67
C GLN A 12 -72.81 16.20 -35.10
N LYS A 13 -73.63 15.78 -36.07
CA LYS A 13 -73.47 16.03 -37.50
C LYS A 13 -74.41 17.17 -37.89
N VAL A 14 -74.06 17.93 -38.93
CA VAL A 14 -75.01 18.80 -39.65
C VAL A 14 -74.91 18.47 -41.14
N LEU A 15 -76.05 18.14 -41.76
CA LEU A 15 -76.22 18.22 -43.21
C LEU A 15 -76.69 19.63 -43.57
N LEU A 16 -76.31 20.12 -44.74
CA LEU A 16 -77.08 21.16 -45.42
C LEU A 16 -77.17 20.84 -46.92
N THR A 17 -78.39 20.92 -47.45
CA THR A 17 -78.73 20.65 -48.84
C THR A 17 -79.31 21.94 -49.43
N PHE A 18 -78.87 22.36 -50.61
CA PHE A 18 -79.57 23.38 -51.41
C PHE A 18 -79.40 23.10 -52.90
N ALA A 19 -80.43 23.39 -53.69
CA ALA A 19 -80.51 23.04 -55.11
C ALA A 19 -81.21 24.12 -55.95
N LEU A 20 -80.66 24.39 -57.14
CA LEU A 20 -81.20 25.20 -58.27
C LEU A 20 -81.54 26.69 -57.97
N THR A 21 -81.39 27.65 -58.91
CA THR A 21 -81.73 27.58 -60.35
C THR A 21 -80.89 28.52 -61.23
N VAL A 22 -80.29 27.95 -62.28
CA VAL A 22 -80.12 28.42 -63.69
C VAL A 22 -80.15 29.92 -64.07
N GLY A 23 -79.11 30.34 -64.80
CA GLY A 23 -79.11 31.42 -65.80
C GLY A 23 -78.07 31.14 -66.91
N THR A 24 -78.51 31.02 -68.16
CA THR A 24 -77.69 30.73 -69.37
C THR A 24 -77.01 32.00 -69.93
N ILE A 25 -76.08 32.04 -70.92
CA ILE A 25 -76.11 31.50 -72.31
C ILE A 25 -74.68 31.48 -72.93
N LEU A 26 -74.32 30.40 -73.65
CA LEU A 26 -73.22 30.16 -74.66
C LEU A 26 -71.74 30.48 -74.29
N SER A 27 -70.72 29.76 -74.80
CA SER A 27 -70.63 28.69 -75.82
C SER A 27 -69.43 27.73 -75.59
N GLY A 28 -69.46 26.51 -76.16
CA GLY A 28 -68.25 25.67 -76.37
C GLY A 28 -68.25 24.25 -75.76
N ILE A 29 -68.49 23.24 -76.59
CA ILE A 29 -68.47 21.79 -76.28
C ILE A 29 -67.45 21.10 -77.21
N SER A 30 -66.82 19.93 -76.96
CA SER A 30 -66.77 18.92 -75.86
C SER A 30 -65.64 17.90 -76.23
N PRO A 31 -65.35 16.78 -75.52
CA PRO A 31 -65.87 16.23 -74.26
C PRO A 31 -64.79 15.80 -73.23
N VAL A 32 -65.26 15.21 -72.11
CA VAL A 32 -64.49 14.54 -71.06
C VAL A 32 -63.94 13.17 -71.49
N THR A 33 -62.61 12.96 -71.48
CA THR A 33 -61.98 11.61 -71.62
C THR A 33 -60.66 11.39 -70.86
N GLU A 34 -60.35 12.12 -69.76
CA GLU A 34 -59.11 11.82 -68.98
C GLU A 34 -59.17 12.05 -67.45
N MET A 35 -60.28 11.73 -66.78
CA MET A 35 -60.35 11.72 -65.30
C MET A 35 -60.76 10.38 -64.66
N ALA A 36 -61.04 9.35 -65.45
CA ALA A 36 -61.46 8.03 -64.96
C ALA A 36 -60.28 7.04 -64.77
N LYS A 37 -59.14 7.50 -64.22
CA LYS A 37 -57.96 6.63 -63.98
C LYS A 37 -57.18 6.92 -62.68
N ALA A 38 -57.77 7.68 -61.75
CA ALA A 38 -57.11 8.12 -60.51
C ALA A 38 -57.81 7.68 -59.21
N GLU A 39 -58.79 6.76 -59.26
CA GLU A 39 -59.48 6.24 -58.06
C GLU A 39 -59.48 4.70 -57.97
N THR A 40 -58.30 4.08 -57.99
CA THR A 40 -58.15 2.72 -57.41
C THR A 40 -56.73 2.44 -56.89
N THR A 41 -56.11 3.41 -56.20
CA THR A 41 -54.88 3.12 -55.44
C THR A 41 -55.27 2.30 -54.22
N ALA A 42 -55.05 0.98 -54.30
CA ALA A 42 -55.42 0.05 -53.25
C ALA A 42 -54.86 0.48 -51.88
N ASN A 43 -55.73 0.54 -50.87
CA ASN A 43 -55.35 0.68 -49.47
C ASN A 43 -54.69 -0.62 -48.97
N GLN A 44 -53.50 -0.93 -49.49
CA GLN A 44 -52.69 -2.02 -48.99
C GLN A 44 -52.14 -1.61 -47.62
N THR A 45 -52.64 -2.29 -46.58
CA THR A 45 -52.14 -2.15 -45.21
C THR A 45 -50.65 -2.52 -45.17
N LYS A 46 -49.79 -1.50 -45.05
CA LYS A 46 -48.33 -1.68 -45.07
C LYS A 46 -47.89 -2.63 -43.95
N LYS A 47 -47.48 -3.85 -44.32
CA LYS A 47 -47.01 -4.86 -43.37
C LYS A 47 -45.66 -4.46 -42.79
N LEU A 48 -45.57 -4.30 -41.47
CA LEU A 48 -44.33 -3.91 -40.78
C LEU A 48 -43.25 -5.01 -40.92
N SER A 49 -42.13 -4.68 -41.55
CA SER A 49 -40.99 -5.59 -41.76
C SER A 49 -40.00 -5.54 -40.59
N LYS A 50 -39.63 -4.34 -40.14
CA LYS A 50 -38.63 -4.14 -39.08
C LYS A 50 -38.93 -2.88 -38.26
N LEU A 51 -38.56 -2.90 -36.98
CA LEU A 51 -38.53 -1.73 -36.13
C LEU A 51 -37.07 -1.45 -35.75
N THR A 52 -36.61 -0.21 -35.88
CA THR A 52 -35.21 0.16 -35.62
C THR A 52 -35.15 1.40 -34.73
N ILE A 53 -34.23 1.36 -33.76
CA ILE A 53 -33.82 2.50 -32.95
C ILE A 53 -32.30 2.62 -33.04
N LYS A 54 -31.80 3.84 -33.23
CA LYS A 54 -30.36 4.13 -33.40
C LYS A 54 -29.59 3.84 -32.12
N ASP A 55 -30.00 4.47 -31.02
CA ASP A 55 -29.31 4.39 -29.75
C ASP A 55 -29.69 3.09 -29.03
N LYS A 56 -28.75 2.14 -28.94
CA LYS A 56 -28.94 0.88 -28.18
C LYS A 56 -28.70 1.05 -26.69
N THR A 57 -27.83 2.00 -26.35
CA THR A 57 -27.54 2.41 -24.97
C THR A 57 -27.60 3.93 -24.90
N VAL A 58 -28.35 4.44 -23.92
CA VAL A 58 -28.39 5.86 -23.56
C VAL A 58 -27.76 6.04 -22.19
N ARG A 59 -27.03 7.14 -22.00
CA ARG A 59 -26.36 7.47 -20.74
C ARG A 59 -26.69 8.89 -20.33
N LEU A 60 -27.29 9.05 -19.15
CA LEU A 60 -27.75 10.33 -18.65
C LEU A 60 -27.05 10.65 -17.32
N LYS A 61 -26.70 11.92 -17.16
CA LYS A 61 -26.46 12.54 -15.85
C LYS A 61 -27.79 12.75 -15.10
N LYS A 62 -27.75 13.11 -13.82
CA LYS A 62 -28.92 13.58 -13.07
C LYS A 62 -29.68 14.67 -13.84
N ASP A 63 -31.01 14.57 -13.80
CA ASP A 63 -31.99 15.43 -14.48
C ASP A 63 -31.80 15.51 -16.02
N GLY A 64 -30.97 14.63 -16.60
CA GLY A 64 -30.72 14.54 -18.03
C GLY A 64 -31.95 14.05 -18.81
N ILE A 65 -32.09 14.57 -20.03
CA ILE A 65 -33.16 14.18 -20.96
C ILE A 65 -32.57 13.81 -22.33
N GLN A 66 -33.20 12.88 -23.03
CA GLN A 66 -32.84 12.52 -24.41
C GLN A 66 -34.07 12.04 -25.18
N GLN A 67 -34.34 12.65 -26.34
CA GLN A 67 -35.35 12.17 -27.27
C GLN A 67 -34.79 10.98 -28.07
N LEU A 68 -35.54 9.88 -28.08
CA LEU A 68 -35.31 8.74 -28.96
C LEU A 68 -36.11 8.90 -30.25
N SER A 69 -35.63 8.29 -31.34
CA SER A 69 -36.38 8.10 -32.59
C SER A 69 -36.49 6.61 -32.92
N VAL A 70 -37.70 6.19 -33.30
CA VAL A 70 -38.04 4.81 -33.70
C VAL A 70 -38.54 4.82 -35.13
N ILE A 71 -37.79 4.16 -36.02
CA ILE A 71 -38.11 4.04 -37.44
C ILE A 71 -38.72 2.67 -37.72
N ALA A 72 -39.96 2.67 -38.21
CA ALA A 72 -40.57 1.53 -38.86
C ALA A 72 -40.03 1.38 -40.29
N GLN A 73 -39.78 0.15 -40.71
CA GLN A 73 -39.54 -0.22 -42.11
C GLN A 73 -40.59 -1.24 -42.52
N TYR A 74 -41.27 -0.99 -43.63
CA TYR A 74 -42.35 -1.81 -44.15
C TYR A 74 -41.86 -2.81 -45.21
N ALA A 75 -42.71 -3.77 -45.58
CA ALA A 75 -42.38 -4.79 -46.58
C ALA A 75 -42.12 -4.20 -47.99
N ASP A 76 -42.72 -3.05 -48.30
CA ASP A 76 -42.48 -2.25 -49.51
C ASP A 76 -41.14 -1.46 -49.47
N LYS A 77 -40.29 -1.72 -48.46
CA LYS A 77 -39.02 -1.04 -48.14
C LYS A 77 -39.16 0.43 -47.70
N THR A 78 -40.35 1.02 -47.69
CA THR A 78 -40.55 2.38 -47.19
C THR A 78 -40.33 2.45 -45.67
N THR A 79 -39.98 3.64 -45.19
CA THR A 79 -39.73 3.90 -43.77
C THR A 79 -40.59 5.04 -43.24
N GLU A 80 -40.91 4.99 -41.96
CA GLU A 80 -41.71 5.99 -41.26
C GLU A 80 -41.15 6.20 -39.85
N ASP A 81 -41.08 7.45 -39.38
CA ASP A 81 -40.85 7.73 -37.97
C ASP A 81 -42.16 7.48 -37.20
N VAL A 82 -42.12 6.49 -36.31
CA VAL A 82 -43.25 6.03 -35.50
C VAL A 82 -43.05 6.34 -34.02
N THR A 83 -42.14 7.26 -33.68
CA THR A 83 -41.77 7.61 -32.29
C THR A 83 -42.99 8.01 -31.45
N HIS A 84 -43.84 8.88 -31.98
CA HIS A 84 -45.08 9.32 -31.31
C HIS A 84 -46.26 8.36 -31.53
N LYS A 85 -46.09 7.31 -32.35
CA LYS A 85 -47.09 6.25 -32.60
C LYS A 85 -46.79 4.94 -31.86
N ALA A 86 -45.59 4.81 -31.30
CA ALA A 86 -45.15 3.64 -30.57
C ALA A 86 -45.61 3.69 -29.11
N GLU A 87 -45.92 2.53 -28.54
CA GLU A 87 -46.17 2.36 -27.11
C GLU A 87 -44.83 2.27 -26.37
N TRP A 88 -44.62 3.19 -25.44
CA TRP A 88 -43.40 3.30 -24.64
C TRP A 88 -43.59 2.75 -23.23
N SER A 89 -42.58 2.03 -22.73
CA SER A 89 -42.55 1.53 -21.36
C SER A 89 -41.12 1.47 -20.83
N THR A 90 -40.95 1.56 -19.51
CA THR A 90 -39.68 1.45 -18.79
C THR A 90 -39.73 0.29 -17.82
N SER A 91 -38.63 -0.45 -17.65
CA SER A 91 -38.53 -1.49 -16.64
C SER A 91 -38.41 -0.94 -15.21
N ASN A 92 -38.08 0.35 -15.04
CA ASN A 92 -37.99 1.01 -13.75
C ASN A 92 -38.15 2.54 -13.90
N SER A 93 -39.33 3.06 -13.54
CA SER A 93 -39.67 4.49 -13.60
C SER A 93 -38.98 5.33 -12.53
N SER A 94 -38.42 4.73 -11.47
CA SER A 94 -37.58 5.41 -10.48
C SER A 94 -36.14 5.65 -10.96
N ILE A 95 -35.78 5.16 -12.14
CA ILE A 95 -34.48 5.41 -12.80
C ILE A 95 -34.66 6.30 -14.02
N VAL A 96 -35.59 5.93 -14.91
CA VAL A 96 -35.91 6.71 -16.11
C VAL A 96 -37.40 6.64 -16.43
N ALA A 97 -38.02 7.81 -16.59
CA ALA A 97 -39.36 7.96 -17.17
C ALA A 97 -39.25 8.08 -18.70
N VAL A 98 -40.26 7.61 -19.42
CA VAL A 98 -40.36 7.76 -20.87
C VAL A 98 -41.77 8.15 -21.29
N GLU A 99 -41.88 9.18 -22.11
CA GLU A 99 -43.15 9.64 -22.68
C GLU A 99 -42.92 10.06 -24.13
N ALA A 100 -43.66 9.47 -25.08
CA ALA A 100 -43.53 9.75 -26.51
C ALA A 100 -42.07 9.73 -27.05
N GLY A 101 -41.24 8.82 -26.52
CA GLY A 101 -39.82 8.69 -26.85
C GLY A 101 -38.86 9.64 -26.10
N LEU A 102 -39.36 10.61 -25.34
CA LEU A 102 -38.55 11.47 -24.49
C LEU A 102 -38.18 10.73 -23.20
N LEU A 103 -36.90 10.42 -23.02
CA LEU A 103 -36.36 9.93 -21.76
C LEU A 103 -36.14 11.09 -20.80
N ARG A 104 -36.47 10.88 -19.52
CA ARG A 104 -36.11 11.77 -18.40
C ARG A 104 -35.51 10.94 -17.27
N ALA A 105 -34.29 11.27 -16.86
CA ALA A 105 -33.65 10.69 -15.67
C ALA A 105 -34.45 11.04 -14.42
N THR A 106 -34.74 10.05 -13.57
CA THR A 106 -35.48 10.21 -12.30
C THR A 106 -34.71 9.69 -11.09
N GLY A 107 -33.72 8.82 -11.29
CA GLY A 107 -32.83 8.31 -10.25
C GLY A 107 -31.67 7.50 -10.82
N SER A 108 -30.67 7.19 -10.00
CA SER A 108 -29.47 6.47 -10.45
C SER A 108 -29.71 4.98 -10.64
N GLY A 109 -29.10 4.39 -11.68
CA GLY A 109 -29.15 2.95 -11.96
C GLY A 109 -29.30 2.62 -13.45
N THR A 110 -29.73 1.40 -13.74
CA THR A 110 -29.96 0.92 -15.11
C THR A 110 -31.40 0.47 -15.29
N ALA A 111 -32.04 0.93 -16.38
CA ALA A 111 -33.37 0.52 -16.79
C ALA A 111 -33.39 0.14 -18.27
N LYS A 112 -34.36 -0.67 -18.69
CA LYS A 112 -34.62 -1.00 -20.09
C LYS A 112 -35.87 -0.28 -20.54
N VAL A 113 -35.74 0.56 -21.55
CA VAL A 113 -36.86 1.25 -22.20
C VAL A 113 -37.26 0.47 -23.45
N LYS A 114 -38.55 0.15 -23.58
CA LYS A 114 -39.11 -0.60 -24.69
C LYS A 114 -40.06 0.28 -25.49
N ALA A 115 -39.88 0.31 -26.80
CA ALA A 115 -40.83 0.90 -27.76
C ALA A 115 -41.48 -0.23 -28.57
N SER A 116 -42.81 -0.26 -28.63
CA SER A 116 -43.57 -1.29 -29.36
C SER A 116 -44.44 -0.65 -30.44
N TYR A 117 -44.43 -1.20 -31.65
CA TYR A 117 -45.26 -0.74 -32.77
C TYR A 117 -45.53 -1.90 -33.73
N GLY A 118 -46.77 -2.04 -34.21
CA GLY A 118 -47.15 -3.06 -35.20
C GLY A 118 -46.80 -4.51 -34.81
N GLY A 119 -46.94 -4.86 -33.53
CA GLY A 119 -46.60 -6.19 -33.00
C GLY A 119 -45.09 -6.48 -32.86
N LYS A 120 -44.22 -5.52 -33.17
CA LYS A 120 -42.76 -5.60 -33.00
C LYS A 120 -42.31 -4.63 -31.92
N PHE A 121 -41.13 -4.86 -31.35
CA PHE A 121 -40.55 -3.96 -30.36
C PHE A 121 -39.03 -3.84 -30.50
N VAL A 122 -38.51 -2.76 -29.94
CA VAL A 122 -37.07 -2.53 -29.71
C VAL A 122 -36.86 -2.14 -28.26
N THR A 123 -35.64 -2.39 -27.76
CA THR A 123 -35.24 -2.04 -26.39
C THR A 123 -33.97 -1.21 -26.41
N VAL A 124 -33.92 -0.21 -25.53
CA VAL A 124 -32.76 0.64 -25.24
C VAL A 124 -32.37 0.42 -23.79
N THR A 125 -31.07 0.19 -23.52
CA THR A 125 -30.56 0.18 -22.14
C THR A 125 -30.25 1.62 -21.75
N THR A 126 -30.91 2.14 -20.72
CA THR A 126 -30.64 3.49 -20.20
C THR A 126 -29.90 3.38 -18.87
N GLU A 127 -28.74 4.01 -18.79
CA GLU A 127 -27.92 4.12 -17.60
C GLU A 127 -27.97 5.57 -17.09
N VAL A 128 -28.32 5.76 -15.83
CA VAL A 128 -28.36 7.08 -15.18
C VAL A 128 -27.38 7.07 -14.02
N GLU A 129 -26.36 7.93 -14.07
CA GLU A 129 -25.30 8.06 -13.05
C GLU A 129 -24.68 6.72 -12.58
N VAL A 130 -24.57 5.74 -13.48
CA VAL A 130 -24.01 4.43 -13.15
C VAL A 130 -22.50 4.52 -12.99
N ILE A 131 -21.99 4.17 -11.80
CA ILE A 131 -20.56 4.24 -11.50
C ILE A 131 -19.82 3.05 -12.13
N THR A 132 -18.92 3.35 -13.07
CA THR A 132 -18.05 2.35 -13.70
C THR A 132 -16.77 2.13 -12.90
N LYS A 133 -16.21 3.19 -12.32
CA LYS A 133 -14.92 3.18 -11.60
C LYS A 133 -14.96 4.07 -10.35
N LEU A 134 -14.24 3.67 -9.32
CA LEU A 134 -13.93 4.46 -8.14
C LEU A 134 -12.41 4.42 -7.93
N VAL A 135 -11.78 5.57 -7.70
CA VAL A 135 -10.34 5.67 -7.41
C VAL A 135 -10.08 6.62 -6.25
N ALA A 136 -9.01 6.35 -5.51
CA ALA A 136 -8.40 7.30 -4.59
C ALA A 136 -7.13 7.87 -5.23
N ASP A 137 -6.77 9.12 -4.92
CA ASP A 137 -5.52 9.75 -5.34
C ASP A 137 -4.29 9.09 -4.67
N GLN A 138 -4.46 8.55 -3.46
CA GLN A 138 -3.43 7.82 -2.72
C GLN A 138 -3.60 6.31 -2.85
N LYS A 139 -2.53 5.61 -3.26
CA LYS A 139 -2.48 4.13 -3.31
C LYS A 139 -2.02 3.48 -2.00
N LYS A 140 -1.29 4.24 -1.17
CA LYS A 140 -0.78 3.86 0.16
C LYS A 140 -0.48 5.15 0.91
N LEU A 141 -0.73 5.19 2.21
CA LEU A 141 -0.21 6.23 3.10
C LEU A 141 0.92 5.68 3.97
N VAL A 142 1.91 6.53 4.23
CA VAL A 142 2.92 6.30 5.24
C VAL A 142 3.03 7.57 6.08
N LEU A 143 2.74 7.46 7.37
CA LEU A 143 2.56 8.59 8.27
C LEU A 143 3.37 8.39 9.57
N LYS A 144 3.56 9.48 10.30
CA LYS A 144 3.92 9.47 11.72
C LYS A 144 2.67 9.55 12.58
N SER A 145 2.70 9.02 13.80
CA SER A 145 1.70 9.32 14.83
C SER A 145 1.47 10.83 14.95
N GLY A 146 0.20 11.23 15.07
CA GLY A 146 -0.24 12.63 15.11
C GLY A 146 -0.34 13.32 13.73
N ALA A 147 0.24 12.76 12.67
CA ALA A 147 0.13 13.34 11.33
C ALA A 147 -1.21 12.99 10.68
N ALA A 148 -1.77 13.94 9.91
CA ALA A 148 -2.98 13.75 9.13
C ALA A 148 -2.74 13.98 7.63
N LYS A 149 -3.48 13.27 6.78
CA LYS A 149 -3.42 13.41 5.32
C LYS A 149 -4.80 13.24 4.70
N GLN A 150 -5.23 14.24 3.94
CA GLN A 150 -6.42 14.14 3.10
C GLN A 150 -6.17 13.18 1.92
N ILE A 151 -7.10 12.26 1.72
CA ILE A 151 -7.29 11.47 0.49
C ILE A 151 -8.46 12.10 -0.27
N ALA A 152 -8.31 12.23 -1.58
CA ALA A 152 -9.39 12.56 -2.51
C ALA A 152 -9.87 11.29 -3.23
N ALA A 153 -11.18 11.09 -3.28
CA ALA A 153 -11.78 9.97 -4.00
C ALA A 153 -12.68 10.47 -5.15
N THR A 154 -12.51 9.84 -6.32
CA THR A 154 -13.15 10.25 -7.58
C THR A 154 -13.91 9.07 -8.19
N ALA A 155 -15.19 9.29 -8.49
CA ALA A 155 -16.00 8.37 -9.27
C ALA A 155 -15.88 8.67 -10.77
N THR A 156 -15.97 7.64 -11.61
CA THR A 156 -16.19 7.75 -13.06
C THR A 156 -17.54 7.12 -13.39
N TYR A 157 -18.41 7.89 -14.02
CA TYR A 157 -19.74 7.44 -14.43
C TYR A 157 -19.69 6.81 -15.83
N SER A 158 -20.79 6.19 -16.25
CA SER A 158 -20.82 5.47 -17.53
C SER A 158 -20.82 6.38 -18.75
N ASP A 159 -21.28 7.63 -18.60
CA ASP A 159 -21.14 8.71 -19.59
C ASP A 159 -19.70 9.24 -19.72
N LYS A 160 -18.75 8.68 -18.95
CA LYS A 160 -17.33 9.05 -18.81
C LYS A 160 -17.08 10.34 -18.03
N SER A 161 -18.11 11.00 -17.50
CA SER A 161 -17.92 12.12 -16.57
C SER A 161 -17.29 11.63 -15.26
N THR A 162 -16.71 12.56 -14.50
CA THR A 162 -16.10 12.29 -13.20
C THR A 162 -16.58 13.28 -12.15
N ALA A 163 -16.70 12.82 -10.90
CA ALA A 163 -16.98 13.68 -9.76
C ALA A 163 -16.06 13.34 -8.59
N ASN A 164 -15.63 14.37 -7.87
CA ASN A 164 -15.04 14.22 -6.54
C ASN A 164 -16.17 13.85 -5.57
N ILE A 165 -16.05 12.69 -4.95
CA ILE A 165 -17.06 12.11 -4.06
C ILE A 165 -16.56 12.00 -2.60
N THR A 166 -15.45 12.67 -2.28
CA THR A 166 -14.72 12.54 -1.01
C THR A 166 -15.61 12.77 0.23
N THR A 167 -16.54 13.73 0.18
CA THR A 167 -17.49 14.02 1.26
C THR A 167 -18.81 13.25 1.17
N GLY A 168 -19.12 12.65 0.01
CA GLY A 168 -20.33 11.85 -0.22
C GLY A 168 -20.12 10.34 -0.10
N ALA A 169 -18.87 9.91 0.12
CA ALA A 169 -18.48 8.51 0.23
C ALA A 169 -18.38 8.05 1.69
N GLU A 170 -18.66 6.77 1.91
CA GLU A 170 -18.49 6.13 3.20
C GLU A 170 -17.02 5.78 3.41
N TRP A 171 -16.39 6.32 4.45
CA TRP A 171 -15.00 6.04 4.82
C TRP A 171 -14.96 5.23 6.10
N THR A 172 -14.18 4.15 6.10
CA THR A 172 -13.98 3.27 7.25
C THR A 172 -12.50 2.96 7.45
N SER A 173 -12.07 2.80 8.70
CA SER A 173 -10.76 2.25 9.05
C SER A 173 -10.94 0.81 9.55
N ALA A 174 -10.07 -0.09 9.09
CA ALA A 174 -10.02 -1.46 9.58
C ALA A 174 -9.48 -1.57 11.02
N ASP A 175 -8.74 -0.56 11.47
CA ASP A 175 -8.26 -0.42 12.85
C ASP A 175 -8.14 1.08 13.20
N PRO A 176 -9.17 1.64 13.87
CA PRO A 176 -9.17 3.02 14.34
C PRO A 176 -8.13 3.34 15.43
N GLN A 177 -7.51 2.36 16.10
CA GLN A 177 -6.45 2.62 17.09
C GLN A 177 -5.11 2.94 16.41
N ILE A 178 -4.90 2.47 15.18
CA ILE A 178 -3.72 2.77 14.36
C ILE A 178 -3.94 4.06 13.56
N ALA A 179 -5.08 4.18 12.86
CA ALA A 179 -5.46 5.42 12.16
C ALA A 179 -6.98 5.54 12.01
N THR A 180 -7.51 6.75 12.24
CA THR A 180 -8.91 7.11 11.96
C THR A 180 -9.06 7.72 10.56
N VAL A 181 -10.30 7.78 10.08
CA VAL A 181 -10.65 8.52 8.86
C VAL A 181 -12.01 9.21 9.03
N ALA A 182 -12.12 10.45 8.55
CA ALA A 182 -13.39 11.16 8.44
C ALA A 182 -13.38 12.01 7.16
N ASN A 183 -14.38 11.85 6.27
CA ASN A 183 -14.48 12.59 5.00
C ASN A 183 -13.16 12.59 4.18
N GLY A 184 -12.47 11.45 4.13
CA GLY A 184 -11.17 11.27 3.47
C GLY A 184 -9.95 11.82 4.23
N LEU A 185 -10.11 12.57 5.32
CA LEU A 185 -9.00 12.97 6.19
C LEU A 185 -8.59 11.78 7.06
N VAL A 186 -7.41 11.21 6.78
CA VAL A 186 -6.83 10.10 7.55
C VAL A 186 -5.89 10.67 8.60
N THR A 187 -6.09 10.32 9.87
CA THR A 187 -5.25 10.76 11.00
C THR A 187 -4.58 9.55 11.64
N ALA A 188 -3.25 9.56 11.69
CA ALA A 188 -2.45 8.51 12.31
C ALA A 188 -2.39 8.68 13.84
N ILE A 189 -2.58 7.59 14.57
CA ILE A 189 -2.70 7.58 16.03
C ILE A 189 -1.53 6.82 16.67
N SER A 190 -1.36 5.54 16.34
CA SER A 190 -0.33 4.68 16.95
C SER A 190 0.43 3.87 15.91
N SER A 191 1.61 3.36 16.29
CA SER A 191 2.48 2.60 15.40
C SER A 191 1.82 1.28 14.97
N GLY A 192 1.76 1.02 13.66
CA GLY A 192 1.05 -0.14 13.15
C GLY A 192 0.76 -0.10 11.65
N LYS A 193 0.00 -1.11 11.20
CA LYS A 193 -0.51 -1.21 9.83
C LYS A 193 -2.02 -1.36 9.85
N THR A 194 -2.72 -0.50 9.13
CA THR A 194 -4.17 -0.58 8.97
C THR A 194 -4.55 -0.35 7.50
N LYS A 195 -5.84 -0.35 7.20
CA LYS A 195 -6.39 -0.10 5.87
C LYS A 195 -7.57 0.85 5.99
N ILE A 196 -7.57 1.89 5.16
CA ILE A 196 -8.73 2.75 4.97
C ILE A 196 -9.50 2.24 3.76
N LYS A 197 -10.81 2.03 3.90
CA LYS A 197 -11.71 1.64 2.82
C LYS A 197 -12.68 2.78 2.56
N VAL A 198 -12.82 3.16 1.30
CA VAL A 198 -13.86 4.09 0.85
C VAL A 198 -14.86 3.34 -0.04
N VAL A 199 -16.15 3.58 0.18
CA VAL A 199 -17.27 2.96 -0.55
C VAL A 199 -18.16 4.05 -1.13
N TYR A 200 -18.51 3.92 -2.41
CA TYR A 200 -19.46 4.82 -3.07
C TYR A 200 -20.15 4.11 -4.25
N GLY A 201 -21.48 4.19 -4.32
CA GLY A 201 -22.30 3.58 -5.37
C GLY A 201 -22.00 2.09 -5.64
N GLY A 202 -21.82 1.29 -4.59
CA GLY A 202 -21.50 -0.14 -4.69
C GLY A 202 -20.06 -0.48 -5.13
N LYS A 203 -19.24 0.52 -5.47
CA LYS A 203 -17.79 0.37 -5.68
C LYS A 203 -17.04 0.64 -4.39
N ASN A 204 -15.85 0.07 -4.24
CA ASN A 204 -14.95 0.36 -3.13
C ASN A 204 -13.48 0.38 -3.57
N VAL A 205 -12.64 1.12 -2.86
CA VAL A 205 -11.17 1.05 -2.95
C VAL A 205 -10.57 1.06 -1.55
N VAL A 206 -9.45 0.36 -1.39
CA VAL A 206 -8.78 0.13 -0.11
C VAL A 206 -7.35 0.67 -0.18
N ILE A 207 -7.02 1.60 0.72
CA ILE A 207 -5.71 2.25 0.85
C ILE A 207 -5.00 1.69 2.09
N PRO A 208 -3.87 0.97 1.95
CA PRO A 208 -3.05 0.58 3.10
C PRO A 208 -2.42 1.81 3.77
N VAL A 209 -2.38 1.81 5.10
CA VAL A 209 -1.75 2.85 5.91
C VAL A 209 -0.70 2.21 6.82
N GLU A 210 0.51 2.76 6.82
CA GLU A 210 1.58 2.37 7.73
C GLU A 210 1.96 3.57 8.60
N VAL A 211 1.93 3.40 9.92
CA VAL A 211 2.28 4.42 10.91
C VAL A 211 3.50 3.96 11.68
N ASP A 212 4.56 4.76 11.70
CA ASP A 212 5.80 4.54 12.48
C ASP A 212 6.36 3.10 12.40
N ILE A 213 6.29 2.48 11.22
CA ILE A 213 6.80 1.13 10.99
C ILE A 213 8.31 1.14 10.74
N VAL A 214 9.06 0.33 11.49
CA VAL A 214 10.47 0.04 11.20
C VAL A 214 10.56 -0.86 9.98
N SER A 215 11.22 -0.39 8.92
CA SER A 215 11.45 -1.17 7.69
C SER A 215 12.68 -2.06 7.80
N THR A 216 13.80 -1.49 8.25
CA THR A 216 15.07 -2.21 8.50
C THR A 216 15.83 -1.57 9.66
N LEU A 217 16.81 -2.29 10.18
CA LEU A 217 17.84 -1.76 11.07
C LEU A 217 19.16 -1.63 10.29
N GLU A 218 19.97 -0.65 10.67
CA GLU A 218 21.33 -0.44 10.21
C GLU A 218 22.25 -0.31 11.44
N ALA A 219 23.35 -1.04 11.46
CA ALA A 219 24.43 -0.83 12.41
C ALA A 219 25.59 -0.10 11.71
N ASP A 220 26.23 0.84 12.40
CA ASP A 220 27.45 1.49 11.90
C ASP A 220 28.62 0.49 11.77
N GLN A 221 28.71 -0.45 12.71
CA GLN A 221 29.65 -1.58 12.68
C GLN A 221 28.96 -2.87 12.21
N LYS A 222 29.31 -3.35 11.02
CA LYS A 222 28.78 -4.63 10.47
C LYS A 222 29.44 -5.88 11.07
N LYS A 223 30.63 -5.72 11.64
CA LYS A 223 31.42 -6.74 12.33
C LYS A 223 32.32 -6.02 13.33
N LEU A 224 32.50 -6.60 14.51
CA LEU A 224 33.48 -6.14 15.49
C LEU A 224 34.69 -7.07 15.50
N TYR A 225 35.86 -6.45 15.58
CA TYR A 225 37.11 -7.12 15.89
C TYR A 225 37.78 -6.36 17.03
N THR A 226 38.04 -7.03 18.14
CA THR A 226 38.70 -6.45 19.32
C THR A 226 39.28 -7.57 20.19
N ARG A 227 39.90 -7.24 21.33
CA ARG A 227 40.56 -8.19 22.23
C ARG A 227 39.89 -8.21 23.62
N PRO A 228 40.10 -9.28 24.42
CA PRO A 228 39.58 -9.34 25.80
C PRO A 228 39.98 -8.12 26.64
N GLY A 229 39.02 -7.63 27.44
CA GLY A 229 39.16 -6.43 28.28
C GLY A 229 38.81 -5.11 27.60
N PHE A 230 38.38 -5.11 26.33
CA PHE A 230 38.06 -3.89 25.58
C PHE A 230 36.59 -3.84 25.16
N SER A 231 36.05 -2.63 25.11
CA SER A 231 34.66 -2.34 24.73
C SER A 231 34.61 -1.47 23.48
N GLN A 232 33.60 -1.71 22.64
CA GLN A 232 33.31 -0.91 21.44
C GLN A 232 31.82 -0.57 21.41
N ALA A 233 31.49 0.71 21.26
CA ALA A 233 30.11 1.13 21.00
C ALA A 233 29.71 0.81 19.55
N VAL A 234 28.47 0.36 19.37
CA VAL A 234 27.80 0.17 18.09
C VAL A 234 26.55 1.03 18.08
N LYS A 235 26.44 1.92 17.09
CA LYS A 235 25.26 2.74 16.86
C LYS A 235 24.24 1.98 16.02
N LEU A 236 23.04 1.82 16.55
CA LEU A 236 21.92 1.17 15.87
C LEU A 236 20.89 2.19 15.41
N THR A 237 20.65 2.23 14.11
CA THR A 237 19.70 3.13 13.47
C THR A 237 18.52 2.34 12.91
N ALA A 238 17.30 2.72 13.29
CA ALA A 238 16.09 2.24 12.65
C ALA A 238 15.79 3.09 11.40
N VAL A 239 15.56 2.43 10.27
CA VAL A 239 15.06 3.06 9.05
C VAL A 239 13.56 2.81 8.99
N MET A 240 12.79 3.90 9.10
CA MET A 240 11.34 3.89 9.16
C MET A 240 10.72 3.74 7.75
N SER A 241 9.44 3.39 7.66
CA SER A 241 8.71 3.23 6.39
C SER A 241 8.61 4.52 5.56
N ASN A 242 8.68 5.69 6.21
CA ASN A 242 8.80 6.99 5.56
C ASN A 242 10.24 7.33 5.11
N LYS A 243 11.17 6.37 5.24
CA LYS A 243 12.63 6.47 4.98
C LYS A 243 13.42 7.32 5.98
N GLU A 244 12.78 7.89 7.01
CA GLU A 244 13.53 8.58 8.05
C GLU A 244 14.39 7.62 8.86
N LYS A 245 15.45 8.16 9.46
CA LYS A 245 16.41 7.41 10.27
C LYS A 245 16.35 7.89 11.71
N THR A 246 16.20 6.96 12.65
CA THR A 246 16.13 7.25 14.10
C THR A 246 17.17 6.43 14.84
N ASP A 247 17.92 7.05 15.74
CA ASP A 247 18.79 6.32 16.66
C ASP A 247 17.93 5.55 17.67
N VAL A 248 18.17 4.23 17.75
CA VAL A 248 17.46 3.29 18.62
C VAL A 248 18.42 2.48 19.48
N THR A 249 19.68 2.90 19.59
CA THR A 249 20.76 2.18 20.27
C THR A 249 20.40 1.80 21.70
N SER A 250 19.86 2.74 22.48
CA SER A 250 19.39 2.53 23.87
C SER A 250 17.96 1.98 23.98
N LYS A 251 17.21 1.91 22.87
CA LYS A 251 15.81 1.43 22.83
C LYS A 251 15.68 -0.01 22.34
N ALA A 252 16.72 -0.55 21.70
CA ALA A 252 16.75 -1.90 21.18
C ALA A 252 17.06 -2.92 22.27
N LYS A 253 16.49 -4.12 22.11
CA LYS A 253 16.88 -5.28 22.93
C LYS A 253 18.15 -5.88 22.35
N TRP A 254 19.23 -5.84 23.12
CA TRP A 254 20.51 -6.45 22.76
C TRP A 254 20.67 -7.83 23.41
N ALA A 255 21.38 -8.73 22.74
CA ALA A 255 21.74 -10.05 23.24
C ALA A 255 23.07 -10.52 22.64
N SER A 256 23.76 -11.43 23.33
CA SER A 256 24.92 -12.18 22.81
C SER A 256 24.59 -13.66 22.82
N ASP A 257 24.99 -14.40 21.77
CA ASP A 257 24.92 -15.87 21.79
C ASP A 257 26.07 -16.53 22.58
N ASN A 258 27.11 -15.78 22.95
CA ASN A 258 28.24 -16.28 23.70
C ASN A 258 28.83 -15.20 24.65
N VAL A 259 28.22 -15.07 25.82
CA VAL A 259 28.64 -14.11 26.87
C VAL A 259 30.04 -14.34 27.45
N LYS A 260 30.62 -15.54 27.26
CA LYS A 260 32.02 -15.84 27.63
C LYS A 260 33.03 -15.22 26.66
N VAL A 261 32.59 -14.77 25.49
CA VAL A 261 33.42 -14.09 24.48
C VAL A 261 33.06 -12.61 24.41
N ALA A 262 31.77 -12.27 24.32
CA ALA A 262 31.31 -10.89 24.26
C ALA A 262 29.99 -10.70 25.00
N THR A 263 29.91 -9.65 25.81
CA THR A 263 28.69 -9.13 26.43
C THR A 263 28.25 -7.86 25.70
N VAL A 264 26.99 -7.45 25.87
CA VAL A 264 26.48 -6.21 25.28
C VAL A 264 25.44 -5.56 26.19
N GLU A 265 25.55 -4.26 26.37
CA GLU A 265 24.59 -3.45 27.12
C GLU A 265 24.42 -2.09 26.43
N ASN A 266 23.17 -1.70 26.12
CA ASN A 266 22.84 -0.41 25.49
C ASN A 266 23.69 -0.06 24.24
N GLY A 267 24.04 -1.05 23.44
CA GLY A 267 24.89 -0.91 22.24
C GLY A 267 26.40 -0.91 22.49
N VAL A 268 26.86 -0.92 23.75
CA VAL A 268 28.28 -1.10 24.11
C VAL A 268 28.57 -2.59 24.19
N VAL A 269 29.45 -3.08 23.30
CA VAL A 269 29.88 -4.48 23.26
C VAL A 269 31.23 -4.61 23.97
N THR A 270 31.28 -5.40 25.05
CA THR A 270 32.50 -5.66 25.83
C THR A 270 32.98 -7.08 25.61
N VAL A 271 34.21 -7.24 25.10
CA VAL A 271 34.80 -8.56 24.87
C VAL A 271 35.48 -9.06 26.13
N THR A 272 35.02 -10.21 26.61
CA THR A 272 35.38 -10.82 27.89
C THR A 272 36.32 -12.02 27.73
N GLY A 273 36.35 -12.64 26.55
CA GLY A 273 37.19 -13.81 26.26
C GLY A 273 37.46 -14.00 24.78
N SER A 274 38.40 -14.87 24.45
CA SER A 274 38.83 -15.14 23.08
C SER A 274 37.88 -16.07 22.32
N GLY A 275 37.69 -15.86 21.02
CA GLY A 275 36.84 -16.72 20.18
C GLY A 275 35.87 -15.92 19.30
N LYS A 276 34.67 -16.46 19.09
CA LYS A 276 33.62 -15.82 18.29
C LYS A 276 32.30 -15.72 19.07
N ALA A 277 31.59 -14.63 18.85
CA ALA A 277 30.24 -14.38 19.33
C ALA A 277 29.43 -13.64 18.24
N LYS A 278 28.12 -13.58 18.41
CA LYS A 278 27.20 -12.82 17.57
C LYS A 278 26.33 -11.95 18.46
N ILE A 279 26.57 -10.65 18.42
CA ILE A 279 25.69 -9.68 19.04
C ILE A 279 24.46 -9.53 18.17
N THR A 280 23.28 -9.60 18.77
CA THR A 280 21.99 -9.50 18.11
C THR A 280 21.23 -8.33 18.70
N ALA A 281 20.72 -7.44 17.85
CA ALA A 281 19.93 -6.29 18.27
C ALA A 281 18.54 -6.32 17.62
N THR A 282 17.49 -6.19 18.43
CA THR A 282 16.09 -6.28 18.01
C THR A 282 15.33 -5.01 18.38
N TYR A 283 14.68 -4.39 17.39
CA TYR A 283 13.83 -3.21 17.57
C TYR A 283 12.72 -3.19 16.51
N GLY A 284 11.49 -2.81 16.90
CA GLY A 284 10.35 -2.72 15.98
C GLY A 284 10.01 -4.01 15.21
N GLY A 285 10.23 -5.17 15.83
CA GLY A 285 10.05 -6.48 15.18
C GLY A 285 11.11 -6.83 14.12
N LYS A 286 12.16 -6.01 13.98
CA LYS A 286 13.33 -6.25 13.12
C LYS A 286 14.53 -6.64 13.97
N THR A 287 15.42 -7.43 13.38
CA THR A 287 16.63 -7.93 14.03
C THR A 287 17.82 -7.74 13.10
N ILE A 288 18.96 -7.33 13.65
CA ILE A 288 20.27 -7.34 12.97
C ILE A 288 21.28 -8.14 13.81
N ALA A 289 22.21 -8.80 13.14
CA ALA A 289 23.30 -9.54 13.76
C ALA A 289 24.65 -8.92 13.40
N ILE A 290 25.50 -8.73 14.41
CA ILE A 290 26.83 -8.16 14.34
C ILE A 290 27.80 -9.22 14.86
N PRO A 291 28.56 -9.90 13.97
CA PRO A 291 29.57 -10.87 14.40
C PRO A 291 30.69 -10.17 15.17
N VAL A 292 31.15 -10.80 16.25
CA VAL A 292 32.31 -10.39 17.04
C VAL A 292 33.37 -11.47 16.91
N GLU A 293 34.56 -11.08 16.52
CA GLU A 293 35.74 -11.94 16.51
C GLU A 293 36.76 -11.39 17.50
N ALA A 294 36.92 -12.10 18.61
CA ALA A 294 37.81 -11.72 19.69
C ALA A 294 39.21 -12.26 19.44
N ALA A 295 40.20 -11.37 19.43
CA ALA A 295 41.58 -11.70 19.11
C ALA A 295 42.14 -12.79 20.04
N VAL A 296 42.80 -13.80 19.46
CA VAL A 296 43.45 -14.88 20.20
C VAL A 296 44.91 -14.55 20.44
N ILE A 297 45.50 -15.04 21.53
CA ILE A 297 46.94 -14.87 21.78
C ILE A 297 47.70 -15.74 20.76
N SER A 298 48.51 -15.11 19.91
CA SER A 298 49.41 -15.78 18.97
C SER A 298 50.65 -16.30 19.70
N ARG A 299 51.34 -15.42 20.44
CA ARG A 299 52.54 -15.74 21.24
C ARG A 299 52.65 -14.80 22.44
N LEU A 300 53.55 -15.14 23.36
CA LEU A 300 54.03 -14.23 24.39
C LEU A 300 55.44 -13.71 24.00
N GLU A 301 55.84 -12.56 24.53
CA GLU A 301 57.18 -11.99 24.45
C GLU A 301 57.63 -11.58 25.86
N LEU A 302 58.90 -11.84 26.22
CA LEU A 302 59.52 -11.41 27.48
C LEU A 302 60.42 -10.19 27.24
N SER A 303 60.48 -9.25 28.19
CA SER A 303 61.46 -8.15 28.15
C SER A 303 62.91 -8.63 28.27
N ALA A 304 63.15 -9.75 28.96
CA ALA A 304 64.44 -10.43 29.04
C ALA A 304 64.25 -11.95 29.06
N LYS A 305 65.03 -12.69 28.25
CA LYS A 305 65.06 -14.16 28.25
C LYS A 305 66.16 -14.73 29.17
N GLN A 306 67.16 -13.92 29.48
CA GLN A 306 68.28 -14.28 30.34
C GLN A 306 68.64 -13.08 31.22
N LEU A 307 69.02 -13.33 32.47
CA LEU A 307 69.48 -12.31 33.42
C LEU A 307 70.69 -12.81 34.21
N GLN A 308 71.61 -11.90 34.50
CA GLN A 308 72.65 -12.06 35.52
C GLN A 308 72.37 -11.03 36.62
N LEU A 309 72.30 -11.49 37.87
CA LEU A 309 71.99 -10.67 39.05
C LEU A 309 73.05 -10.90 40.12
N LYS A 310 73.24 -9.93 41.01
CA LYS A 310 73.96 -10.13 42.28
C LYS A 310 73.02 -10.61 43.37
N VAL A 311 73.56 -11.24 44.42
CA VAL A 311 72.79 -11.54 45.64
C VAL A 311 72.15 -10.24 46.19
N ASN A 312 70.87 -10.32 46.60
CA ASN A 312 69.99 -9.20 46.98
C ASN A 312 69.59 -8.22 45.88
N GLU A 313 70.04 -8.39 44.62
CA GLU A 313 69.54 -7.58 43.50
C GLU A 313 68.10 -7.97 43.14
N SER A 314 67.30 -7.00 42.68
CA SER A 314 65.97 -7.24 42.13
C SER A 314 65.83 -6.65 40.73
N LYS A 315 65.09 -7.35 39.86
CA LYS A 315 64.88 -6.94 38.47
C LYS A 315 63.48 -7.29 37.98
N ASP A 316 62.82 -6.35 37.31
CA ASP A 316 61.52 -6.58 36.70
C ASP A 316 61.66 -7.23 35.33
N VAL A 317 60.87 -8.28 35.10
CA VAL A 317 60.67 -8.91 33.79
C VAL A 317 59.21 -8.76 33.40
N GLN A 318 58.98 -8.18 32.23
CA GLN A 318 57.63 -7.98 31.70
C GLN A 318 57.27 -9.07 30.70
N VAL A 319 56.00 -9.45 30.69
CA VAL A 319 55.38 -10.34 29.68
C VAL A 319 54.42 -9.52 28.83
N ALA A 320 54.59 -9.59 27.51
CA ALA A 320 53.66 -9.03 26.54
C ALA A 320 52.93 -10.15 25.79
N ALA A 321 51.59 -10.12 25.80
CA ALA A 321 50.78 -10.96 24.93
C ALA A 321 50.68 -10.33 23.54
N ILE A 322 50.99 -11.09 22.50
CA ILE A 322 50.86 -10.71 21.09
C ILE A 322 49.65 -11.40 20.52
N TYR A 323 48.65 -10.63 20.09
CA TYR A 323 47.37 -11.13 19.63
C TYR A 323 47.37 -11.38 18.10
N SER A 324 46.34 -12.07 17.60
CA SER A 324 46.16 -12.39 16.18
C SER A 324 46.02 -11.16 15.26
N ASP A 325 45.62 -10.02 15.80
CA ASP A 325 45.62 -8.71 15.13
C ASP A 325 46.97 -7.98 15.17
N LYS A 326 48.01 -8.63 15.71
CA LYS A 326 49.34 -8.07 15.95
C LYS A 326 49.37 -7.00 17.06
N THR A 327 48.25 -6.72 17.75
CA THR A 327 48.29 -5.83 18.92
C THR A 327 49.08 -6.48 20.05
N LYS A 328 49.67 -5.64 20.89
CA LYS A 328 50.38 -6.06 22.10
C LYS A 328 49.61 -5.60 23.33
N ALA A 329 49.57 -6.42 24.38
CA ALA A 329 49.18 -5.99 25.72
C ALA A 329 50.27 -6.40 26.72
N ASN A 330 50.60 -5.54 27.66
CA ASN A 330 51.36 -5.95 28.85
C ASN A 330 50.42 -6.79 29.72
N VAL A 331 50.87 -7.99 30.10
CA VAL A 331 50.10 -8.96 30.89
C VAL A 331 50.92 -9.45 32.09
N THR A 332 51.87 -8.63 32.56
CA THR A 332 52.86 -8.99 33.59
C THR A 332 52.22 -9.26 34.96
N ALA A 333 51.15 -8.54 35.31
CA ALA A 333 50.44 -8.68 36.58
C ALA A 333 49.45 -9.86 36.56
N GLU A 334 48.91 -10.17 35.38
CA GLU A 334 47.93 -11.21 35.11
C GLU A 334 48.56 -12.57 34.78
N ALA A 335 49.86 -12.60 34.49
CA ALA A 335 50.62 -13.82 34.29
C ALA A 335 50.87 -14.57 35.61
N GLU A 336 50.78 -15.88 35.58
CA GLU A 336 51.20 -16.76 36.66
C GLU A 336 52.72 -16.91 36.63
N TRP A 337 53.37 -16.67 37.77
CA TRP A 337 54.83 -16.69 37.89
C TRP A 337 55.30 -17.81 38.83
N MET A 338 56.29 -18.59 38.40
CA MET A 338 56.87 -19.67 39.18
C MET A 338 58.41 -19.63 39.09
N SER A 339 59.10 -19.76 40.23
CA SER A 339 60.53 -20.07 40.24
C SER A 339 60.75 -21.57 40.43
N ALA A 340 61.61 -22.16 39.58
CA ALA A 340 62.00 -23.57 39.69
C ALA A 340 62.85 -23.85 40.95
N ASP A 341 63.61 -22.86 41.42
CA ASP A 341 64.28 -22.89 42.73
C ASP A 341 64.13 -21.54 43.44
N LYS A 342 63.17 -21.50 44.37
CA LYS A 342 62.84 -20.34 45.19
C LYS A 342 63.97 -19.95 46.17
N ARG A 343 64.99 -20.80 46.38
CA ARG A 343 66.16 -20.49 47.22
C ARG A 343 67.18 -19.62 46.48
N VAL A 344 67.18 -19.66 45.15
CA VAL A 344 68.09 -18.88 44.29
C VAL A 344 67.43 -17.55 43.89
N VAL A 345 66.19 -17.60 43.40
CA VAL A 345 65.41 -16.41 43.00
C VAL A 345 63.94 -16.61 43.37
N THR A 346 63.32 -15.61 43.99
CA THR A 346 61.85 -15.50 44.13
C THR A 346 61.28 -14.57 43.07
N VAL A 347 60.00 -14.76 42.73
CA VAL A 347 59.28 -13.91 41.79
C VAL A 347 57.88 -13.60 42.29
N ALA A 348 57.46 -12.34 42.16
CA ALA A 348 56.09 -11.89 42.41
C ALA A 348 55.71 -10.78 41.41
N GLY A 349 54.63 -10.94 40.65
CA GLY A 349 54.15 -9.93 39.70
C GLY A 349 55.18 -9.48 38.65
N GLY A 350 56.05 -10.39 38.20
CA GLY A 350 57.16 -10.09 37.29
C GLY A 350 58.42 -9.50 37.93
N LYS A 351 58.39 -9.10 39.20
CA LYS A 351 59.59 -8.68 39.94
C LYS A 351 60.34 -9.91 40.46
N LEU A 352 61.57 -10.09 40.01
CA LEU A 352 62.50 -11.12 40.47
C LEU A 352 63.38 -10.56 41.59
N THR A 353 63.65 -11.33 42.64
CA THR A 353 64.61 -11.00 43.71
C THR A 353 65.59 -12.15 43.89
N ALA A 354 66.89 -11.88 43.77
CA ALA A 354 67.96 -12.84 43.92
C ALA A 354 68.33 -13.04 45.41
N LEU A 355 68.36 -14.29 45.88
CA LEU A 355 68.56 -14.64 47.28
C LEU A 355 69.90 -15.34 47.56
N ALA A 356 70.38 -16.16 46.63
CA ALA A 356 71.64 -16.90 46.78
C ALA A 356 72.29 -17.15 45.42
N ALA A 357 73.62 -17.28 45.39
CA ALA A 357 74.36 -17.62 44.19
C ALA A 357 73.91 -18.98 43.61
N GLY A 358 73.82 -19.06 42.28
CA GLY A 358 73.33 -20.26 41.59
C GLY A 358 72.65 -19.94 40.27
N ARG A 359 72.02 -20.96 39.66
CA ARG A 359 71.26 -20.80 38.41
C ARG A 359 69.88 -21.41 38.57
N THR A 360 68.86 -20.67 38.14
CA THR A 360 67.46 -21.11 38.20
C THR A 360 66.68 -20.65 36.97
N THR A 361 65.47 -21.19 36.80
CA THR A 361 64.55 -20.82 35.73
C THR A 361 63.29 -20.22 36.34
N ILE A 362 62.89 -19.06 35.84
CA ILE A 362 61.57 -18.48 36.12
C ILE A 362 60.64 -18.81 34.96
N VAL A 363 59.47 -19.35 35.26
CA VAL A 363 58.41 -19.64 34.29
C VAL A 363 57.33 -18.56 34.44
N ALA A 364 56.88 -18.02 33.31
CA ALA A 364 55.73 -17.13 33.23
C ALA A 364 54.67 -17.76 32.31
N THR A 365 53.45 -17.92 32.81
CA THR A 365 52.33 -18.54 32.10
C THR A 365 51.19 -17.54 31.96
N TYR A 366 50.67 -17.37 30.74
CA TYR A 366 49.49 -16.54 30.48
C TYR A 366 48.68 -17.09 29.29
N GLY A 367 47.36 -17.20 29.46
CA GLY A 367 46.44 -17.66 28.41
C GLY A 367 46.80 -19.03 27.82
N GLY A 368 47.25 -19.97 28.65
CA GLY A 368 47.67 -21.32 28.24
C GLY A 368 49.02 -21.40 27.52
N LYS A 369 49.76 -20.29 27.38
CA LYS A 369 51.13 -20.26 26.85
C LYS A 369 52.12 -19.99 27.98
N MET A 370 53.30 -20.59 27.89
CA MET A 370 54.39 -20.38 28.86
C MET A 370 55.66 -19.86 28.18
N LEU A 371 56.46 -19.11 28.93
CA LEU A 371 57.82 -18.71 28.57
C LEU A 371 58.75 -18.89 29.78
N THR A 372 60.06 -18.98 29.51
CA THR A 372 61.09 -19.16 30.53
C THR A 372 62.14 -18.04 30.49
N VAL A 373 62.54 -17.58 31.67
CA VAL A 373 63.69 -16.70 31.89
C VAL A 373 64.78 -17.52 32.58
N GLN A 374 65.98 -17.55 32.01
CA GLN A 374 67.16 -18.12 32.67
C GLN A 374 67.80 -17.07 33.58
N VAL A 375 67.98 -17.36 34.87
CA VAL A 375 68.59 -16.42 35.81
C VAL A 375 69.81 -17.04 36.45
N THR A 376 70.94 -16.33 36.39
CA THR A 376 72.18 -16.70 37.10
C THR A 376 72.47 -15.62 38.15
N VAL A 377 72.60 -16.03 39.40
CA VAL A 377 72.99 -15.18 40.53
C VAL A 377 74.47 -15.42 40.84
N LYS A 378 75.25 -14.35 40.97
CA LYS A 378 76.69 -14.36 41.26
C LYS A 378 77.01 -13.53 42.51
#